data_AF-A0A1C3XI16-F1
#
_entry.id   AF-A0A1C3XI16-F1
#
_cell.length_a   1.000
_cell.length_b   1.000
_cell.length_c   1.000
_cell.angle_alpha   90.00
_cell.angle_beta   90.00
_cell.angle_gamma   90.00
#
_symmetry.space_group_name_H-M   'P 1'
#
loop_
_entity.id
_entity.type
_entity.pdbx_description
1 polymer ?
#
loop_
_entity_poly.entity_id
_entity_poly.type
_entity_poly.pdbx_seq_one_letter_code
_entity_poly.pdbx_strand_id
1 'polypeptide(L)'
;MLYATCYLDAFVEEATGEYKTILVGAGNRIVRGNVLWSQFESAVKAYHASQGKDDSRLIEVVNEMAMAKFLANDPALSNARIEYEPDMLPDGRRIDFVIDRGKDNLYVEVKTVRPQTKATREAYQKFEQRKKHHPSNVEFVVNPQKQGGAIYGDAFTSRSHFLEYTMAFEERLAAAKAIRLGPGILVFCGSGYAWRKSNLENWADFYHLGRHRADDPFGPMEKHAIEKEGIQLKRNVDHFAWLQRPFEQARLTGLTFPIRGPEFGR
;
A
#
# COMPACT_ATOMS: atom_id res chain seq x y z
N MET A 1 -16.54 2.25 11.73
CA MET A 1 -17.42 3.40 11.41
C MET A 1 -18.62 2.79 10.72
N LEU A 2 -19.82 2.83 11.30
CA LEU A 2 -21.02 2.36 10.59
C LEU A 2 -21.35 3.42 9.54
N TYR A 3 -21.15 3.11 8.26
CA TYR A 3 -21.77 3.91 7.20
C TYR A 3 -23.27 3.63 7.25
N ALA A 4 -24.10 4.67 7.32
CA ALA A 4 -25.51 4.50 6.95
C ALA A 4 -25.54 4.01 5.49
N THR A 5 -26.44 3.09 5.15
CA THR A 5 -26.49 2.41 3.84
C THR A 5 -26.46 3.37 2.65
N CYS A 6 -27.02 4.58 2.78
CA CYS A 6 -26.98 5.62 1.74
C CYS A 6 -25.57 6.13 1.38
N TYR A 7 -24.63 6.19 2.33
CA TYR A 7 -23.26 6.63 2.04
C TYR A 7 -22.46 5.54 1.31
N LEU A 8 -22.79 4.28 1.55
CA LEU A 8 -22.20 3.16 0.82
C LEU A 8 -22.66 3.15 -0.63
N ASP A 9 -23.97 3.27 -0.87
CA ASP A 9 -24.50 3.22 -2.23
C ASP A 9 -23.90 4.33 -3.09
N ALA A 10 -23.72 5.53 -2.51
CA ALA A 10 -23.01 6.63 -3.15
C ALA A 10 -21.53 6.30 -3.46
N PHE A 11 -20.80 5.68 -2.53
CA PHE A 11 -19.42 5.24 -2.76
C PHE A 11 -19.31 4.16 -3.84
N VAL A 12 -20.23 3.20 -3.85
CA VAL A 12 -20.28 2.13 -4.87
C VAL A 12 -20.64 2.71 -6.23
N GLU A 13 -21.57 3.65 -6.29
CA GLU A 13 -21.92 4.37 -7.51
C GLU A 13 -20.72 5.18 -8.02
N GLU A 14 -20.02 5.90 -7.14
CA GLU A 14 -18.80 6.63 -7.48
C GLU A 14 -17.73 5.69 -8.06
N ALA A 15 -17.42 4.58 -7.38
CA ALA A 15 -16.45 3.60 -7.85
C ALA A 15 -16.87 2.96 -9.18
N THR A 16 -18.17 2.72 -9.36
CA THR A 16 -18.71 2.18 -10.60
C THR A 16 -18.53 3.16 -11.76
N GLY A 17 -18.90 4.42 -11.57
CA GLY A 17 -18.73 5.47 -12.58
C GLY A 17 -17.26 5.73 -12.90
N GLU A 18 -16.38 5.61 -11.91
CA GLU A 18 -14.96 5.91 -12.04
C GLU A 18 -14.16 4.81 -12.77
N TYR A 19 -14.50 3.53 -12.53
CA TYR A 19 -13.64 2.40 -12.90
C TYR A 19 -14.24 1.40 -13.89
N LYS A 20 -15.57 1.26 -13.97
CA LYS A 20 -16.21 0.19 -14.76
C LYS A 20 -15.79 0.20 -16.22
N THR A 21 -15.84 1.36 -16.89
CA THR A 21 -15.48 1.47 -18.32
C THR A 21 -14.02 1.11 -18.57
N ILE A 22 -13.12 1.46 -17.64
CA ILE A 22 -11.68 1.18 -17.79
C ILE A 22 -11.38 -0.32 -17.65
N LEU A 23 -12.15 -1.04 -16.84
CA LEU A 23 -11.90 -2.45 -16.53
C LEU A 23 -12.67 -3.41 -17.44
N VAL A 24 -13.91 -3.07 -17.81
CA VAL A 24 -14.81 -3.95 -18.56
C VAL A 24 -15.52 -3.27 -19.74
N GLY A 25 -15.22 -2.00 -20.01
CA GLY A 25 -15.76 -1.29 -21.17
C GLY A 25 -15.14 -1.77 -22.48
N ALA A 26 -15.73 -1.33 -23.60
CA ALA A 26 -15.18 -1.57 -24.92
C ALA A 26 -13.79 -0.93 -25.06
N GLY A 27 -12.81 -1.69 -25.57
CA GLY A 27 -11.43 -1.21 -25.70
C GLY A 27 -10.67 -1.07 -24.38
N ASN A 28 -11.14 -1.72 -23.29
CA ASN A 28 -10.37 -1.77 -22.04
C ASN A 28 -8.96 -2.32 -22.27
N ARG A 29 -7.99 -1.74 -21.54
CA ARG A 29 -6.57 -2.06 -21.68
C ARG A 29 -6.08 -3.09 -20.66
N ILE A 30 -6.91 -3.41 -19.68
CA ILE A 30 -6.57 -4.31 -18.57
C ILE A 30 -7.04 -5.72 -18.90
N VAL A 31 -6.10 -6.57 -19.29
CA VAL A 31 -6.37 -8.00 -19.47
C VAL A 31 -6.80 -8.57 -18.11
N ARG A 32 -7.91 -9.32 -18.14
CA ARG A 32 -8.61 -9.81 -16.94
C ARG A 32 -9.17 -8.70 -16.04
N GLY A 33 -9.44 -7.51 -16.58
CA GLY A 33 -10.15 -6.45 -15.87
C GLY A 33 -11.55 -6.86 -15.40
N ASN A 34 -12.19 -7.82 -16.09
CA ASN A 34 -13.43 -8.45 -15.64
C ASN A 34 -13.29 -9.23 -14.33
N VAL A 35 -12.12 -9.85 -14.08
CA VAL A 35 -11.86 -10.54 -12.81
C VAL A 35 -11.79 -9.52 -11.68
N LEU A 36 -11.02 -8.44 -11.85
CA LEU A 36 -10.95 -7.35 -10.87
C LEU A 36 -12.34 -6.75 -10.60
N TRP A 37 -13.13 -6.53 -11.66
CA TRP A 37 -14.50 -6.03 -11.53
C TRP A 37 -15.42 -7.00 -10.76
N SER A 38 -15.36 -8.30 -11.04
CA SER A 38 -16.13 -9.30 -10.29
C SER A 38 -15.70 -9.42 -8.82
N GLN A 39 -14.42 -9.19 -8.52
CA GLN A 39 -13.94 -9.10 -7.14
C GLN A 39 -14.52 -7.87 -6.43
N PHE A 40 -14.64 -6.73 -7.12
CA PHE A 40 -15.29 -5.53 -6.58
C PHE A 40 -16.77 -5.81 -6.27
N GLU A 41 -17.52 -6.37 -7.22
CA GLU A 41 -18.93 -6.73 -7.00
C GLU A 41 -19.11 -7.71 -5.84
N SER A 42 -18.20 -8.69 -5.71
CA SER A 42 -18.19 -9.63 -4.59
C SER A 42 -17.89 -8.94 -3.26
N ALA A 43 -16.94 -8.00 -3.23
CA ALA A 43 -16.59 -7.24 -2.04
C ALA A 43 -17.76 -6.32 -1.60
N VAL A 44 -18.48 -5.71 -2.54
CA VAL A 44 -19.70 -4.94 -2.26
C VAL A 44 -20.76 -5.83 -1.62
N LYS A 45 -21.03 -7.02 -2.20
CA LYS A 45 -22.00 -7.98 -1.64
C LYS A 45 -21.62 -8.41 -0.21
N ALA A 46 -20.34 -8.73 0.02
CA ALA A 46 -19.85 -9.11 1.34
C ALA A 46 -19.99 -7.97 2.36
N TYR A 47 -19.69 -6.73 1.94
CA TYR A 47 -19.86 -5.55 2.78
C TYR A 47 -21.32 -5.35 3.19
N HIS A 48 -22.27 -5.44 2.26
CA HIS A 48 -23.71 -5.39 2.57
C HIS A 48 -24.12 -6.52 3.51
N ALA A 49 -23.66 -7.75 3.28
CA ALA A 49 -23.96 -8.90 4.13
C ALA A 49 -23.44 -8.70 5.57
N SER A 50 -22.30 -8.01 5.73
CA SER A 50 -21.74 -7.63 7.03
C SER A 50 -22.49 -6.48 7.72
N GLN A 51 -23.50 -5.88 7.06
CA GLN A 51 -24.17 -4.65 7.49
C GLN A 51 -23.18 -3.48 7.68
N GLY A 52 -22.18 -3.41 6.80
CA GLY A 52 -21.17 -2.36 6.82
C GLY A 52 -20.16 -2.44 7.97
N LYS A 53 -19.96 -3.64 8.55
CA LYS A 53 -19.01 -3.85 9.65
C LYS A 53 -17.58 -4.09 9.15
N ASP A 54 -17.40 -4.62 7.95
CA ASP A 54 -16.09 -4.96 7.40
C ASP A 54 -15.91 -4.49 5.95
N ASP A 55 -15.35 -3.28 5.79
CA ASP A 55 -15.02 -2.62 4.52
C ASP A 55 -13.62 -2.99 3.98
N SER A 56 -12.87 -3.86 4.65
CA SER A 56 -11.44 -4.07 4.37
C SER A 56 -11.21 -4.52 2.93
N ARG A 57 -11.92 -5.58 2.51
CA ARG A 57 -11.78 -6.10 1.14
C ARG A 57 -12.28 -5.13 0.08
N LEU A 58 -13.35 -4.39 0.37
CA LEU A 58 -13.89 -3.39 -0.55
C LEU A 58 -12.86 -2.27 -0.79
N ILE A 59 -12.22 -1.78 0.27
CA ILE A 59 -11.18 -0.75 0.19
C ILE A 59 -9.97 -1.24 -0.60
N GLU A 60 -9.52 -2.48 -0.35
CA GLU A 60 -8.41 -3.10 -1.08
C GLU A 60 -8.68 -3.18 -2.59
N VAL A 61 -9.82 -3.73 -2.97
CA VAL A 61 -10.16 -3.87 -4.39
C VAL A 61 -10.30 -2.50 -5.06
N VAL A 62 -10.88 -1.51 -4.38
CA VAL A 62 -10.95 -0.13 -4.93
C VAL A 62 -9.55 0.48 -5.10
N ASN A 63 -8.60 0.18 -4.22
CA ASN A 63 -7.21 0.61 -4.38
C ASN A 63 -6.55 -0.07 -5.59
N GLU A 64 -6.80 -1.37 -5.82
CA GLU A 64 -6.34 -2.07 -7.02
C GLU A 64 -6.97 -1.48 -8.29
N MET A 65 -8.28 -1.17 -8.29
CA MET A 65 -8.95 -0.50 -9.40
C MET A 65 -8.39 0.89 -9.68
N ALA A 66 -8.06 1.66 -8.65
CA ALA A 66 -7.39 2.95 -8.78
C ALA A 66 -6.02 2.81 -9.45
N MET A 67 -5.24 1.79 -9.07
CA MET A 67 -3.96 1.50 -9.70
C MET A 67 -4.13 1.04 -11.16
N ALA A 68 -5.12 0.18 -11.45
CA ALA A 68 -5.45 -0.24 -12.80
C ALA A 68 -5.78 0.95 -13.70
N LYS A 69 -6.59 1.89 -13.22
CA LYS A 69 -6.88 3.16 -13.92
C LYS A 69 -5.63 3.98 -14.16
N PHE A 70 -4.77 4.12 -13.16
CA PHE A 70 -3.51 4.84 -13.31
C PHE A 70 -2.64 4.22 -14.42
N LEU A 71 -2.44 2.90 -14.39
CA LEU A 71 -1.65 2.17 -15.40
C LEU A 71 -2.26 2.27 -16.81
N ALA A 72 -3.59 2.12 -16.92
CA ALA A 72 -4.29 2.22 -18.20
C ALA A 72 -4.25 3.63 -18.81
N ASN A 73 -4.11 4.67 -17.99
CA ASN A 73 -4.06 6.05 -18.44
C ASN A 73 -2.64 6.57 -18.64
N ASP A 74 -1.62 5.83 -18.22
CA ASP A 74 -0.21 6.22 -18.41
C ASP A 74 0.15 6.18 -19.91
N PRO A 75 0.47 7.33 -20.54
CA PRO A 75 0.84 7.39 -21.95
C PRO A 75 2.10 6.60 -22.26
N ALA A 76 3.04 6.48 -21.32
CA ALA A 76 4.26 5.70 -21.47
C ALA A 76 3.97 4.20 -21.60
N LEU A 77 2.81 3.76 -21.13
CA LEU A 77 2.35 2.38 -21.22
C LEU A 77 1.36 2.16 -22.36
N SER A 78 1.04 3.15 -23.19
CA SER A 78 -0.05 3.10 -24.21
C SER A 78 -0.07 1.85 -25.09
N ASN A 79 1.09 1.32 -25.47
CA ASN A 79 1.23 0.11 -26.30
C ASN A 79 1.52 -1.17 -25.49
N ALA A 80 1.65 -1.06 -24.17
CA ALA A 80 1.94 -2.18 -23.30
C ALA A 80 0.69 -2.99 -22.98
N ARG A 81 0.85 -4.31 -22.86
CA ARG A 81 -0.19 -5.22 -22.38
C ARG A 81 -0.17 -5.22 -20.86
N ILE A 82 -1.27 -4.80 -20.22
CA ILE A 82 -1.41 -4.74 -18.77
C ILE A 82 -2.28 -5.92 -18.32
N GLU A 83 -1.71 -6.86 -17.57
CA GLU A 83 -2.42 -8.03 -17.06
C GLU A 83 -2.66 -7.92 -15.56
N TYR A 84 -3.91 -8.12 -15.14
CA TYR A 84 -4.27 -8.23 -13.74
C TYR A 84 -4.19 -9.69 -13.27
N GLU A 85 -3.47 -9.94 -12.18
CA GLU A 85 -3.29 -11.24 -11.56
C GLU A 85 -2.99 -12.40 -12.55
N PRO A 86 -2.03 -12.27 -13.47
CA PRO A 86 -1.75 -13.33 -14.43
C PRO A 86 -1.28 -14.61 -13.72
N ASP A 87 -1.67 -15.75 -14.27
CA ASP A 87 -1.21 -17.06 -13.79
C ASP A 87 0.17 -17.36 -14.37
N MET A 88 1.20 -16.75 -13.77
CA MET A 88 2.57 -16.84 -14.29
C MET A 88 3.55 -17.52 -13.34
N LEU A 89 3.28 -17.58 -12.04
CA LEU A 89 4.19 -18.20 -11.07
C LEU A 89 3.83 -19.68 -10.89
N PRO A 90 4.83 -20.57 -10.85
CA PRO A 90 4.59 -22.02 -10.78
C PRO A 90 3.97 -22.48 -9.45
N ASP A 91 4.02 -21.64 -8.41
CA ASP A 91 3.47 -21.90 -7.08
C ASP A 91 2.03 -21.37 -6.92
N GLY A 92 1.41 -20.88 -8.00
CA GLY A 92 0.05 -20.35 -8.01
C GLY A 92 -0.13 -18.99 -7.33
N ARG A 93 0.93 -18.42 -6.74
CA ARG A 93 0.88 -17.04 -6.22
C ARG A 93 0.84 -16.07 -7.39
N ARG A 94 0.28 -14.88 -7.16
CA ARG A 94 0.10 -13.86 -8.20
C ARG A 94 0.70 -12.53 -7.79
N ILE A 95 1.07 -11.73 -8.78
CA ILE A 95 1.39 -10.30 -8.62
C ILE A 95 0.18 -9.54 -9.18
N ASP A 96 -0.24 -8.48 -8.49
CA ASP A 96 -1.49 -7.78 -8.82
C ASP A 96 -1.50 -7.29 -10.28
N PHE A 97 -0.41 -6.70 -10.76
CA PHE A 97 -0.28 -6.32 -12.17
C PHE A 97 1.08 -6.67 -12.77
N VAL A 98 1.05 -7.15 -14.01
CA VAL A 98 2.23 -7.35 -14.85
C VAL A 98 2.04 -6.63 -16.17
N ILE A 99 2.98 -5.76 -16.51
CA ILE A 99 2.94 -4.94 -17.72
C ILE A 99 4.05 -5.39 -18.65
N ASP A 100 3.70 -5.94 -19.82
CA ASP A 100 4.66 -6.31 -20.86
C ASP A 100 5.05 -5.07 -21.67
N ARG A 101 6.32 -4.65 -21.56
CA ARG A 101 6.89 -3.50 -22.26
C ARG A 101 7.70 -3.90 -23.49
N GLY A 102 7.53 -5.13 -23.98
CA GLY A 102 8.26 -5.73 -25.09
C GLY A 102 9.67 -6.20 -24.71
N LYS A 103 10.52 -5.31 -24.20
CA LYS A 103 11.90 -5.65 -23.80
C LYS A 103 12.00 -6.33 -22.44
N ASP A 104 11.10 -6.00 -21.53
CA ASP A 104 11.06 -6.46 -20.16
C ASP A 104 9.62 -6.34 -19.62
N ASN A 105 9.41 -6.81 -18.40
CA ASN A 105 8.16 -6.61 -17.68
C ASN A 105 8.28 -5.45 -16.67
N LEU A 106 7.14 -4.90 -16.28
CA LEU A 106 7.03 -4.12 -15.05
C LEU A 106 6.06 -4.87 -14.12
N TYR A 107 6.51 -5.17 -12.91
CA TYR A 107 5.74 -5.86 -11.89
C TYR A 107 5.22 -4.85 -10.87
N VAL A 108 3.92 -4.82 -10.63
CA VAL A 108 3.31 -3.87 -9.68
C VAL A 108 2.44 -4.63 -8.70
N GLU A 109 2.75 -4.47 -7.42
CA GLU A 109 1.97 -5.02 -6.31
C GLU A 109 1.33 -3.88 -5.52
N VAL A 110 0.07 -4.03 -5.14
CA VAL A 110 -0.72 -3.02 -4.43
C VAL A 110 -1.07 -3.54 -3.04
N LYS A 111 -0.82 -2.72 -2.02
CA LYS A 111 -1.07 -3.08 -0.63
C LYS A 111 -1.74 -1.95 0.14
N THR A 112 -2.88 -2.26 0.74
CA THR A 112 -3.59 -1.31 1.60
C THR A 112 -3.01 -1.37 3.01
N VAL A 113 -2.58 -0.24 3.54
CA VAL A 113 -2.11 -0.14 4.93
C VAL A 113 -3.10 0.72 5.70
N ARG A 114 -3.89 0.06 6.55
CA ARG A 114 -4.94 0.68 7.39
C ARG A 114 -4.84 0.17 8.83
N PRO A 115 -3.79 0.53 9.57
CA PRO A 115 -3.75 0.27 11.00
C PRO A 115 -4.92 1.01 11.68
N GLN A 116 -5.45 0.39 12.74
CA GLN A 116 -6.63 0.87 13.48
C GLN A 116 -6.39 0.81 15.00
N THR A 117 -5.36 1.52 15.46
CA THR A 117 -5.05 1.62 16.89
C THR A 117 -6.18 2.36 17.60
N LYS A 118 -6.76 1.73 18.63
CA LYS A 118 -7.78 2.39 19.44
C LYS A 118 -7.15 3.52 20.25
N ALA A 119 -7.84 4.66 20.30
CA ALA A 119 -7.44 5.80 21.12
C ALA A 119 -7.73 5.55 22.60
N THR A 120 -6.86 4.77 23.26
CA THR A 120 -6.96 4.43 24.69
C THR A 120 -5.82 5.02 25.50
N ARG A 121 -5.99 5.03 26.83
CA ARG A 121 -4.91 5.39 27.76
C ARG A 121 -3.73 4.45 27.64
N GLU A 122 -3.95 3.15 27.41
CA GLU A 122 -2.84 2.20 27.22
C GLU A 122 -2.05 2.52 25.94
N ALA A 123 -2.72 2.92 24.85
CA ALA A 123 -2.03 3.31 23.62
C ALA A 123 -1.11 4.52 23.86
N TYR A 124 -1.57 5.51 24.64
CA TYR A 124 -0.75 6.65 25.03
C TYR A 124 0.44 6.25 25.94
N GLN A 125 0.22 5.37 26.91
CA GLN A 125 1.30 4.86 27.77
C GLN A 125 2.37 4.10 26.96
N LYS A 126 1.95 3.30 25.97
CA LYS A 126 2.88 2.63 25.04
C LYS A 126 3.70 3.64 24.25
N PHE A 127 3.10 4.74 23.81
CA PHE A 127 3.83 5.85 23.19
C PHE A 127 4.90 6.42 24.14
N GLU A 128 4.54 6.78 25.38
CA GLU A 128 5.48 7.34 26.38
C GLU A 128 6.66 6.39 26.67
N GLN A 129 6.39 5.08 26.72
CA GLN A 129 7.44 4.08 26.89
C GLN A 129 8.36 4.00 25.67
N ARG A 130 7.78 3.96 24.46
CA ARG A 130 8.54 3.82 23.20
C ARG A 130 9.31 5.08 22.81
N LYS A 131 8.82 6.28 23.18
CA LYS A 131 9.51 7.56 22.93
C LYS A 131 10.94 7.56 23.52
N LYS A 132 11.18 6.81 24.60
CA LYS A 132 12.52 6.65 25.21
C LYS A 132 13.55 5.97 24.30
N HIS A 133 13.09 5.29 23.24
CA HIS A 133 13.94 4.63 22.26
C HIS A 133 14.09 5.43 20.96
N HIS A 134 13.50 6.63 20.87
CA HIS A 134 13.69 7.50 19.71
C HIS A 134 15.13 8.05 19.68
N PRO A 135 15.66 8.38 18.49
CA PRO A 135 16.91 9.13 18.39
C PRO A 135 16.81 10.46 19.15
N SER A 136 17.90 10.89 19.77
CA SER A 136 17.94 12.12 20.59
C SER A 136 17.71 13.42 19.80
N ASN A 137 17.88 13.36 18.49
CA ASN A 137 17.69 14.46 17.54
C ASN A 137 16.26 14.50 16.93
N VAL A 138 15.34 13.68 17.43
CA VAL A 138 13.96 13.59 16.92
C VAL A 138 12.98 13.72 18.06
N GLU A 139 11.92 14.49 17.84
CA GLU A 139 10.77 14.50 18.74
C GLU A 139 9.48 14.14 17.99
N PHE A 140 8.85 13.04 18.41
CA PHE A 140 7.50 12.70 17.99
C PHE A 140 6.49 13.30 18.99
N VAL A 141 5.80 14.36 18.58
CA VAL A 141 4.84 15.08 19.43
C VAL A 141 3.42 14.63 19.08
N VAL A 142 2.67 14.20 20.10
CA VAL A 142 1.25 13.86 19.96
C VAL A 142 0.43 14.47 21.10
N ASN A 143 -0.83 14.78 20.83
CA ASN A 143 -1.73 15.31 21.84
C ASN A 143 -2.43 14.17 22.61
N PRO A 144 -2.20 14.01 23.93
CA PRO A 144 -2.85 12.97 24.74
C PRO A 144 -4.38 13.05 24.74
N GLN A 145 -4.92 14.27 24.65
CA GLN A 145 -6.36 14.53 24.68
C GLN A 145 -7.02 14.34 23.30
N LYS A 146 -6.24 14.24 22.21
CA LYS A 146 -6.74 14.16 20.84
C LYS A 146 -6.13 12.97 20.08
N GLN A 147 -6.49 11.75 20.50
CA GLN A 147 -6.10 10.49 19.85
C GLN A 147 -4.58 10.26 19.70
N GLY A 148 -3.74 10.96 20.45
CA GLY A 148 -2.29 10.95 20.24
C GLY A 148 -1.65 9.56 20.30
N GLY A 149 -2.08 8.72 21.25
CA GLY A 149 -1.63 7.33 21.34
C GLY A 149 -2.02 6.47 20.12
N ALA A 150 -3.18 6.73 19.52
CA ALA A 150 -3.62 6.04 18.31
C ALA A 150 -2.80 6.47 17.10
N ILE A 151 -2.55 7.78 16.92
CA ILE A 151 -1.73 8.30 15.81
C ILE A 151 -0.33 7.69 15.84
N TYR A 152 0.31 7.67 17.02
CA TYR A 152 1.62 7.04 17.17
C TYR A 152 1.57 5.53 16.90
N GLY A 153 0.55 4.85 17.45
CA GLY A 153 0.36 3.42 17.26
C GLY A 153 0.15 3.04 15.79
N ASP A 154 -0.61 3.82 15.04
CA ASP A 154 -0.87 3.61 13.62
C ASP A 154 0.38 3.84 12.78
N ALA A 155 1.11 4.93 13.03
CA ALA A 155 2.39 5.18 12.37
C ALA A 155 3.40 4.05 12.66
N PHE A 156 3.50 3.61 13.91
CA PHE A 156 4.36 2.48 14.29
C PHE A 156 3.93 1.17 13.60
N THR A 157 2.63 0.85 13.61
CA THR A 157 2.11 -0.40 13.04
C THR A 157 2.23 -0.42 11.51
N SER A 158 2.12 0.74 10.86
CA SER A 158 2.34 0.85 9.41
C SER A 158 3.75 0.41 9.00
N ARG A 159 4.77 0.68 9.83
CA ARG A 159 6.16 0.22 9.60
C ARG A 159 6.27 -1.29 9.55
N SER A 160 5.63 -1.98 10.49
CA SER A 160 5.58 -3.44 10.50
C SER A 160 4.90 -3.99 9.23
N HIS A 161 3.81 -3.37 8.78
CA HIS A 161 3.16 -3.77 7.52
C HIS A 161 4.03 -3.49 6.29
N PHE A 162 4.80 -2.39 6.27
CA PHE A 162 5.73 -2.13 5.16
C PHE A 162 6.77 -3.25 5.05
N LEU A 163 7.34 -3.66 6.18
CA LEU A 163 8.29 -4.77 6.25
C LEU A 163 7.65 -6.09 5.77
N GLU A 164 6.52 -6.47 6.37
CA GLU A 164 5.81 -7.72 6.06
C GLU A 164 5.44 -7.82 4.58
N TYR A 165 4.80 -6.78 4.04
CA TYR A 165 4.36 -6.76 2.65
C TYR A 165 5.53 -6.69 1.67
N THR A 166 6.61 -6.02 2.05
CA THR A 166 7.84 -6.02 1.25
C THR A 166 8.39 -7.44 1.15
N MET A 167 8.61 -8.12 2.27
CA MET A 167 9.11 -9.51 2.28
C MET A 167 8.22 -10.46 1.45
N ALA A 168 6.90 -10.36 1.60
CA ALA A 168 5.96 -11.17 0.83
C ALA A 168 6.03 -10.88 -0.68
N PHE A 169 6.33 -9.64 -1.08
CA PHE A 169 6.53 -9.28 -2.47
C PHE A 169 7.91 -9.68 -3.01
N GLU A 170 8.98 -9.58 -2.22
CA GLU A 170 10.34 -9.96 -2.61
C GLU A 170 10.41 -11.40 -3.13
N GLU A 171 9.71 -12.32 -2.47
CA GLU A 171 9.62 -13.73 -2.86
C GLU A 171 8.97 -13.91 -4.23
N ARG A 172 7.79 -13.30 -4.43
CA ARG A 172 7.05 -13.38 -5.69
C ARG A 172 7.78 -12.68 -6.82
N LEU A 173 8.39 -11.54 -6.54
CA LEU A 173 9.17 -10.76 -7.50
C LEU A 173 10.43 -11.51 -7.94
N ALA A 174 11.12 -12.20 -7.02
CA ALA A 174 12.26 -13.03 -7.39
C ALA A 174 11.86 -14.15 -8.36
N ALA A 175 10.76 -14.85 -8.07
CA ALA A 175 10.22 -15.89 -8.94
C ALA A 175 9.78 -15.32 -10.30
N ALA A 176 9.12 -14.15 -10.31
CA ALA A 176 8.69 -13.49 -11.54
C ALA A 176 9.88 -13.04 -12.41
N LYS A 177 10.91 -12.46 -11.79
CA LYS A 177 12.15 -12.01 -12.45
C LYS A 177 12.95 -13.17 -13.05
N ALA A 178 12.84 -14.38 -12.50
CA ALA A 178 13.44 -15.58 -13.05
C ALA A 178 12.78 -16.03 -14.37
N ILE A 179 11.49 -15.70 -14.57
CA ILE A 179 10.75 -15.98 -15.80
C ILE A 179 11.04 -14.90 -16.85
N ARG A 180 10.91 -13.63 -16.45
CA ARG A 180 11.22 -12.49 -17.32
C ARG A 180 11.76 -11.34 -16.48
N LEU A 181 12.85 -10.74 -16.94
CA LEU A 181 13.44 -9.59 -16.23
C LEU A 181 12.51 -8.38 -16.26
N GLY A 182 12.68 -7.49 -15.30
CA GLY A 182 11.87 -6.28 -15.20
C GLY A 182 11.86 -5.69 -13.79
N PRO A 183 11.67 -4.37 -13.62
CA PRO A 183 11.54 -3.76 -12.30
C PRO A 183 10.26 -4.19 -11.57
N GLY A 184 10.33 -4.25 -10.24
CA GLY A 184 9.20 -4.41 -9.34
C GLY A 184 8.91 -3.14 -8.54
N ILE A 185 7.63 -2.75 -8.51
CA ILE A 185 7.11 -1.62 -7.75
C ILE A 185 6.14 -2.13 -6.69
N LEU A 186 6.40 -1.82 -5.43
CA LEU A 186 5.44 -2.04 -4.35
C LEU A 186 4.71 -0.72 -4.02
N VAL A 187 3.41 -0.71 -4.27
CA VAL A 187 2.53 0.43 -4.06
C VAL A 187 1.82 0.27 -2.73
N PHE A 188 2.05 1.21 -1.81
CA PHE A 188 1.32 1.27 -0.55
C PHE A 188 0.20 2.30 -0.63
N CYS A 189 -1.01 1.85 -0.34
CA CYS A 189 -2.23 2.65 -0.38
C CYS A 189 -2.64 3.06 1.03
N GLY A 190 -2.94 4.33 1.21
CA GLY A 190 -3.43 4.86 2.49
C GLY A 190 -4.18 6.17 2.32
N SER A 191 -4.99 6.52 3.32
CA SER A 191 -5.71 7.81 3.32
C SER A 191 -4.80 9.01 3.58
N GLY A 192 -3.58 8.76 4.05
CA GLY A 192 -2.68 9.78 4.55
C GLY A 192 -3.02 10.25 5.96
N TYR A 193 -3.96 9.61 6.67
CA TYR A 193 -4.28 9.91 8.07
C TYR A 193 -3.56 8.97 9.05
N ALA A 194 -3.81 7.65 8.92
CA ALA A 194 -3.26 6.63 9.84
C ALA A 194 -1.73 6.54 9.76
N TRP A 195 -1.18 6.79 8.59
CA TRP A 195 0.25 6.95 8.37
C TRP A 195 0.46 7.99 7.28
N ARG A 196 1.64 8.60 7.26
CA ARG A 196 2.02 9.68 6.34
C ARG A 196 3.04 9.18 5.33
N LYS A 197 3.12 9.86 4.19
CA LYS A 197 4.15 9.63 3.17
C LYS A 197 5.56 9.49 3.75
N SER A 198 5.92 10.35 4.68
CA SER A 198 7.24 10.34 5.33
C SER A 198 7.54 9.04 6.07
N ASN A 199 6.52 8.34 6.59
CA ASN A 199 6.69 7.01 7.14
C ASN A 199 7.13 6.00 6.08
N LEU A 200 6.64 6.12 4.84
CA LEU A 200 7.07 5.24 3.75
C LEU A 200 8.42 5.68 3.16
N GLU A 201 8.71 6.99 3.11
CA GLU A 201 10.02 7.52 2.71
C GLU A 201 11.14 6.95 3.58
N ASN A 202 10.98 6.98 4.90
CA ASN A 202 11.95 6.38 5.83
C ASN A 202 12.13 4.87 5.59
N TRP A 203 11.08 4.17 5.15
CA TRP A 203 11.13 2.71 4.90
C TRP A 203 11.86 2.43 3.59
N ALA A 204 11.50 3.14 2.53
CA ALA A 204 12.14 3.04 1.22
C ALA A 204 13.65 3.33 1.32
N ASP A 205 14.03 4.38 2.04
CA ASP A 205 15.45 4.72 2.25
C ASP A 205 16.19 3.60 3.00
N PHE A 206 15.61 3.07 4.09
CA PHE A 206 16.19 1.93 4.81
C PHE A 206 16.30 0.69 3.91
N TYR A 207 15.28 0.39 3.12
CA TYR A 207 15.23 -0.76 2.24
C TYR A 207 16.27 -0.69 1.12
N HIS A 208 16.58 0.49 0.60
CA HIS A 208 17.60 0.61 -0.45
C HIS A 208 19.01 0.79 0.11
N LEU A 209 19.18 1.52 1.22
CA LEU A 209 20.51 1.87 1.75
C LEU A 209 21.03 0.90 2.82
N GLY A 210 20.17 0.04 3.37
CA GLY A 210 20.54 -0.85 4.47
C GLY A 210 20.70 -0.16 5.83
N ARG A 211 20.41 1.13 5.92
CA ARG A 211 20.54 1.92 7.15
C ARG A 211 19.34 2.84 7.34
N HIS A 212 18.81 2.92 8.55
CA HIS A 212 17.78 3.91 8.89
C HIS A 212 18.40 5.31 8.88
N ARG A 213 17.57 6.31 8.58
CA ARG A 213 17.97 7.70 8.74
C ARG A 213 18.21 8.02 10.22
N ALA A 214 19.14 8.93 10.49
CA ALA A 214 19.45 9.37 11.85
C ALA A 214 18.25 10.07 12.51
N ASP A 215 17.33 10.63 11.72
CA ASP A 215 16.13 11.31 12.17
C ASP A 215 14.84 10.46 12.06
N ASP A 216 14.96 9.15 11.90
CA ASP A 216 13.80 8.25 11.90
C ASP A 216 13.40 7.85 13.33
N PRO A 217 12.25 8.29 13.87
CA PRO A 217 11.81 7.96 15.23
C PRO A 217 11.59 6.45 15.42
N PHE A 218 11.30 5.72 14.35
CA PHE A 218 11.02 4.28 14.40
C PHE A 218 12.23 3.42 14.07
N GLY A 219 13.28 3.99 13.48
CA GLY A 219 14.46 3.28 13.01
C GLY A 219 15.13 2.39 14.07
N PRO A 220 15.41 2.87 15.29
CA PRO A 220 16.03 2.05 16.33
C PRO A 220 15.21 0.81 16.72
N MET A 221 13.88 0.94 16.81
CA MET A 221 12.98 -0.16 17.17
C MET A 221 12.82 -1.15 16.01
N GLU A 222 12.70 -0.65 14.78
CA GLU A 222 12.64 -1.48 13.57
C GLU A 222 13.93 -2.28 13.39
N LYS A 223 15.09 -1.63 13.55
CA LYS A 223 16.41 -2.29 13.56
C LYS A 223 16.47 -3.41 14.59
N HIS A 224 16.08 -3.12 15.84
CA HIS A 224 16.10 -4.13 16.90
C HIS A 224 15.19 -5.33 16.57
N ALA A 225 14.01 -5.09 16.02
CA ALA A 225 13.09 -6.15 15.61
C ALA A 225 13.69 -7.03 14.50
N ILE A 226 14.23 -6.40 13.45
CA ILE A 226 14.89 -7.08 12.32
C ILE A 226 16.07 -7.94 12.80
N GLU A 227 16.92 -7.40 13.66
CA GLU A 227 18.08 -8.13 14.22
C GLU A 227 17.64 -9.29 15.11
N LYS A 228 16.66 -9.05 15.99
CA LYS A 228 16.15 -10.06 16.93
C LYS A 228 15.47 -11.23 16.21
N GLU A 229 14.73 -10.95 15.15
CA GLU A 229 13.99 -11.95 14.38
C GLU A 229 14.85 -12.58 13.26
N GLY A 230 16.10 -12.11 13.07
CA GLY A 230 16.99 -12.62 12.04
C GLY A 230 16.48 -12.35 10.62
N ILE A 231 15.73 -11.27 10.43
CA ILE A 231 15.09 -10.95 9.14
C ILE A 231 16.16 -10.55 8.12
N GLN A 232 16.12 -11.22 6.96
CA GLN A 232 16.98 -10.93 5.82
C GLN A 232 16.13 -10.45 4.64
N LEU A 233 16.30 -9.18 4.27
CA LEU A 233 15.65 -8.60 3.09
C LEU A 233 16.47 -8.93 1.84
N LYS A 234 15.80 -9.40 0.78
CA LYS A 234 16.44 -9.67 -0.53
C LYS A 234 16.86 -8.40 -1.25
N ARG A 235 16.23 -7.27 -0.92
CA ARG A 235 16.46 -5.95 -1.51
C ARG A 235 16.28 -5.94 -3.03
N ASN A 236 15.34 -6.73 -3.53
CA ASN A 236 15.06 -6.89 -4.97
C ASN A 236 13.82 -6.11 -5.46
N VAL A 237 13.12 -5.38 -4.59
CA VAL A 237 12.08 -4.41 -4.98
C VAL A 237 12.79 -3.14 -5.48
N ASP A 238 12.53 -2.74 -6.71
CA ASP A 238 13.26 -1.64 -7.34
C ASP A 238 12.76 -0.27 -6.85
N HIS A 239 11.45 -0.15 -6.64
CA HIS A 239 10.83 1.10 -6.20
C HIS A 239 9.63 0.88 -5.29
N PHE A 240 9.36 1.89 -4.46
CA PHE A 240 8.12 2.03 -3.71
C PHE A 240 7.30 3.19 -4.26
N ALA A 241 5.97 3.07 -4.18
CA ALA A 241 5.04 4.14 -4.50
C ALA A 241 4.04 4.36 -3.36
N TRP A 242 3.55 5.59 -3.23
CA TRP A 242 2.46 5.93 -2.31
C TRP A 242 1.22 6.34 -3.10
N LEU A 243 0.15 5.57 -2.97
CA LEU A 243 -1.17 5.92 -3.49
C LEU A 243 -2.00 6.49 -2.34
N GLN A 244 -2.32 7.78 -2.44
CA GLN A 244 -3.20 8.45 -1.49
C GLN A 244 -4.65 8.39 -1.97
N ARG A 245 -5.51 7.80 -1.15
CA ARG A 245 -6.96 7.75 -1.38
C ARG A 245 -7.70 7.79 -0.03
N PRO A 246 -8.53 8.82 0.24
CA PRO A 246 -9.47 8.77 1.36
C PRO A 246 -10.36 7.55 1.22
N PHE A 247 -10.53 6.75 2.27
CA PHE A 247 -11.17 5.43 2.14
C PHE A 247 -12.65 5.53 1.75
N GLU A 248 -13.27 6.66 2.07
CA GLU A 248 -14.63 7.06 1.76
C GLU A 248 -14.85 7.60 0.33
N GLN A 249 -13.79 7.76 -0.47
CA GLN A 249 -13.87 8.27 -1.84
C GLN A 249 -13.33 7.23 -2.81
N ALA A 250 -13.99 7.01 -3.93
CA ALA A 250 -13.48 6.09 -4.94
C ALA A 250 -12.18 6.62 -5.56
N ARG A 251 -12.13 7.93 -5.84
CA ARG A 251 -11.03 8.57 -6.56
C ARG A 251 -9.74 8.67 -5.75
N LEU A 252 -8.62 8.33 -6.37
CA LEU A 252 -7.30 8.64 -5.82
C LEU A 252 -7.11 10.16 -5.78
N THR A 253 -6.48 10.65 -4.71
CA THR A 253 -6.12 12.07 -4.56
C THR A 253 -4.66 12.34 -4.91
N GLY A 254 -3.81 11.32 -4.93
CA GLY A 254 -2.45 11.44 -5.41
C GLY A 254 -1.74 10.10 -5.56
N LEU A 255 -0.71 10.10 -6.41
CA LEU A 255 0.29 9.03 -6.48
C LEU A 255 1.67 9.69 -6.44
N THR A 256 2.52 9.28 -5.51
CA THR A 256 3.94 9.66 -5.54
C THR A 256 4.78 8.46 -5.94
N PHE A 257 5.58 8.64 -6.99
CA PHE A 257 6.55 7.65 -7.46
C PHE A 257 7.76 8.37 -8.08
N PRO A 258 9.01 7.92 -7.83
CA PRO A 258 9.37 6.97 -6.77
C PRO A 258 9.27 7.62 -5.37
N ILE A 259 9.01 6.81 -4.35
CA ILE A 259 9.14 7.25 -2.95
C ILE A 259 10.60 7.22 -2.54
N ARG A 260 11.10 8.38 -2.09
CA ARG A 260 12.43 8.57 -1.50
C ARG A 260 12.35 9.67 -0.45
N GLY A 261 13.11 9.56 0.62
CA GLY A 261 13.25 10.66 1.56
C GLY A 261 13.94 11.88 0.93
N PRO A 262 13.83 13.06 1.56
CA PRO A 262 14.58 14.24 1.17
C PRO A 262 16.09 13.95 1.13
N GLU A 263 16.75 14.41 0.07
CA GLU A 263 18.20 14.38 -0.04
C GLU A 263 18.79 15.53 0.78
N PHE A 264 19.26 15.24 2.00
CA PHE A 264 20.06 16.19 2.76
C PHE A 264 21.55 15.92 2.53
N GLY A 265 22.22 16.80 1.79
CA GLY A 265 23.70 16.85 1.70
C GLY A 265 24.38 15.62 1.10
N ARG A 266 23.90 15.14 -0.05
CA ARG A 266 24.71 14.27 -0.94
C ARG A 266 25.70 15.11 -1.74
#